data_AF-A0A7K7JWI7-F1
#
_entry.id   AF-A0A7K7JWI7-F1
#
_cell.length_a   1.000
_cell.length_b   1.000
_cell.length_c   1.000
_cell.angle_alpha   90.00
_cell.angle_beta   90.00
_cell.angle_gamma   90.00
#
_symmetry.space_group_name_H-M   'P 1'
#
loop_
_entity.id
_entity.type
_entity.pdbx_description
1 polymer ?
#
loop_
_entity_poly.entity_id
_entity_poly.type
_entity_poly.pdbx_seq_one_letter_code
_entity_poly.pdbx_strand_id
1 'polypeptide(L)'
;PPDLCSVPPEILVPAANETLELVLGSQVELNCTVRWAGIEHCQPIPTWSKDGQWLGSGSSQDTVWSGQNSSEQFLASILQLNLTQDADFGVFACWISNATATFTLRRAEAVGHVPAVLAALLVLLLLVLLAVLYVQCRLNALLWYRDRYGELEMNDGKLYDAYVSHANAPDDRKFIHFIVKPQLENRHGYKLFLDEQNILPNSEPSADLIMNVSRCRRLIVVLSVAYLEQEWCNSSFREGLWRLLELSRKPIFIVFESQYREITHPAITLLKQHRSAVTLLVWRAGSMTPSSDFWKELCLALPRKVSFPAGRSMGDPQTQLQEDKDPMLILPSSYLDSAGDLDPDGDLGTGLRGRIFGSPPPPRLGGPGLPRAPASGGMEEAQLRDGQRSELDVSDLGSRNYGARTDFYCLVTEDDI
;
A
#
# COMPACT_ATOMS: atom_id res chain seq x y z
N PRO A 1 83.89 38.91 37.19
CA PRO A 1 82.92 39.17 36.10
C PRO A 1 82.10 37.90 35.82
N PRO A 2 80.83 37.83 36.24
CA PRO A 2 80.00 36.70 35.86
C PRO A 2 79.73 36.75 34.36
N ASP A 3 79.78 35.59 33.72
CA ASP A 3 79.59 35.39 32.29
C ASP A 3 78.22 35.95 31.85
N LEU A 4 78.22 37.13 31.24
CA LEU A 4 77.02 37.80 30.70
C LEU A 4 76.32 37.00 29.58
N CYS A 5 76.85 35.86 29.15
CA CYS A 5 76.20 34.94 28.23
C CYS A 5 75.33 33.86 28.93
N SER A 6 75.14 33.97 30.25
CA SER A 6 74.35 33.03 31.06
C SER A 6 72.86 33.40 31.19
N VAL A 7 72.46 34.60 30.74
CA VAL A 7 71.06 35.03 30.80
C VAL A 7 70.31 34.38 29.64
N PRO A 8 69.30 33.53 29.91
CA PRO A 8 68.54 32.88 28.85
C PRO A 8 67.75 33.94 28.06
N PRO A 9 67.69 33.84 26.72
CA PRO A 9 66.83 34.69 25.91
C PRO A 9 65.36 34.50 26.29
N GLU A 10 64.60 35.59 26.27
CA GLU A 10 63.15 35.55 26.51
C GLU A 10 62.40 35.57 25.18
N ILE A 11 61.61 34.53 24.92
CA ILE A 11 60.77 34.46 23.73
C ILE A 11 59.54 35.33 23.94
N LEU A 12 59.35 36.31 23.06
CA LEU A 12 58.21 37.23 23.08
C LEU A 12 57.07 36.74 22.20
N VAL A 13 57.39 36.15 21.06
CA VAL A 13 56.42 35.59 20.13
C VAL A 13 56.88 34.20 19.70
N PRO A 14 56.06 33.16 19.89
CA PRO A 14 54.77 33.17 20.57
C PRO A 14 54.98 33.17 22.10
N ALA A 15 54.11 33.89 22.83
CA ALA A 15 54.20 33.96 24.30
C ALA A 15 53.82 32.65 25.01
N ALA A 16 53.15 31.73 24.30
CA ALA A 16 52.80 30.38 24.73
C ALA A 16 52.69 29.47 23.50
N ASN A 17 52.51 28.16 23.71
CA ASN A 17 52.31 27.21 22.61
C ASN A 17 51.08 27.61 21.78
N GLU A 18 51.29 27.84 20.49
CA GLU A 18 50.25 28.32 19.58
C GLU A 18 49.73 27.18 18.71
N THR A 19 48.41 27.10 18.55
CA THR A 19 47.76 26.09 17.69
C THR A 19 47.01 26.77 16.56
N LEU A 20 47.38 26.47 15.31
CA LEU A 20 46.79 27.08 14.12
C LEU A 20 46.03 26.01 13.31
N GLU A 21 44.76 26.28 13.02
CA GLU A 21 43.92 25.45 12.15
C GLU A 21 43.91 26.04 10.73
N LEU A 22 44.45 25.31 9.77
CA LEU A 22 44.71 25.80 8.41
C LEU A 22 44.14 24.85 7.35
N VAL A 23 43.70 25.42 6.24
CA VAL A 23 43.18 24.67 5.09
C VAL A 23 44.33 24.22 4.21
N LEU A 24 44.22 23.01 3.63
CA LEU A 24 45.21 22.50 2.67
C LEU A 24 45.29 23.40 1.43
N GLY A 25 46.50 23.79 1.05
CA GLY A 25 46.81 24.73 -0.02
C GLY A 25 47.12 26.17 0.44
N SER A 26 47.13 26.44 1.75
CA SER A 26 47.46 27.77 2.30
C SER A 26 48.98 27.96 2.52
N GLN A 27 49.41 29.22 2.49
CA GLN A 27 50.77 29.64 2.86
C GLN A 27 50.71 30.29 4.24
N VAL A 28 51.58 29.85 5.17
CA VAL A 28 51.63 30.35 6.54
C VAL A 28 53.06 30.78 6.91
N GLU A 29 53.16 31.84 7.70
CA GLU A 29 54.42 32.37 8.21
C GLU A 29 54.47 32.20 9.73
N LEU A 30 55.42 31.42 10.24
CA LEU A 30 55.63 31.23 11.67
C LEU A 30 56.71 32.20 12.14
N ASN A 31 56.35 33.10 13.06
CA ASN A 31 57.25 34.14 13.56
C ASN A 31 57.71 33.85 14.99
N CYS A 32 59.01 33.66 15.16
CA CYS A 32 59.67 33.46 16.44
C CYS A 32 60.50 34.70 16.78
N THR A 33 60.04 35.53 17.73
CA THR A 33 60.77 36.73 18.15
C THR A 33 61.29 36.60 19.58
N VAL A 34 62.54 37.00 19.76
CA VAL A 34 63.27 36.81 21.01
C VAL A 34 63.98 38.10 21.41
N ARG A 35 63.95 38.37 22.71
CA ARG A 35 64.71 39.43 23.36
C ARG A 35 65.96 38.85 24.01
N TRP A 36 67.11 39.44 23.72
CA TRP A 36 68.40 39.06 24.29
C TRP A 36 69.15 40.30 24.82
N ALA A 37 69.76 40.17 26.00
CA ALA A 37 70.58 41.20 26.63
C ALA A 37 72.02 40.69 26.78
N GLY A 38 72.87 40.92 25.78
CA GLY A 38 74.26 40.48 25.79
C GLY A 38 75.15 41.20 24.78
N ILE A 39 76.46 41.10 24.97
CA ILE A 39 77.50 41.77 24.18
C ILE A 39 77.68 41.05 22.84
N GLU A 40 78.13 41.76 21.79
CA GLU A 40 78.26 41.32 20.39
C GLU A 40 78.91 39.93 20.15
N HIS A 41 79.70 39.39 21.09
CA HIS A 41 80.37 38.09 20.95
C HIS A 41 79.49 36.86 21.25
N CYS A 42 78.23 37.03 21.70
CA CYS A 42 77.31 35.93 21.99
C CYS A 42 75.99 36.07 21.19
N GLN A 43 76.07 35.95 19.85
CA GLN A 43 74.89 35.97 18.99
C GLN A 43 74.23 34.57 18.94
N PRO A 44 72.97 34.42 19.41
CA PRO A 44 72.27 33.14 19.32
C PRO A 44 71.82 32.86 17.87
N ILE A 45 71.98 31.61 17.42
CA ILE A 45 71.52 31.17 16.10
C ILE A 45 70.15 30.49 16.27
N PRO A 46 69.07 31.01 15.66
CA PRO A 46 67.78 30.36 15.68
C PRO A 46 67.81 29.09 14.84
N THR A 47 67.22 28.01 15.36
CA THR A 47 67.09 26.74 14.63
C THR A 47 65.66 26.25 14.70
N TRP A 48 65.16 25.72 13.58
CA TRP A 48 63.80 25.20 13.48
C TRP A 48 63.80 23.68 13.40
N SER A 49 62.78 23.09 14.00
CA SER A 49 62.52 21.65 13.92
C SER A 49 61.06 21.39 13.60
N LYS A 50 60.79 20.28 12.92
CA LYS A 50 59.45 19.76 12.64
C LYS A 50 59.36 18.34 13.19
N ASP A 51 58.40 18.10 14.08
CA ASP A 51 58.15 16.80 14.72
C ASP A 51 59.43 16.17 15.31
N GLY A 52 60.33 17.01 15.83
CA GLY A 52 61.62 16.60 16.41
C GLY A 52 62.78 16.43 15.42
N GLN A 53 62.57 16.64 14.11
CA GLN A 53 63.63 16.65 13.09
C GLN A 53 64.05 18.07 12.73
N TRP A 54 65.36 18.32 12.68
CA TRP A 54 65.91 19.63 12.33
C TRP A 54 65.69 19.98 10.86
N LEU A 55 65.19 21.18 10.59
CA LEU A 55 65.03 21.70 9.24
C LEU A 55 66.41 22.15 8.71
N GLY A 56 66.82 21.60 7.57
CA GLY A 56 68.11 21.92 6.95
C GLY A 56 68.16 23.34 6.37
N SER A 57 69.38 23.81 6.04
CA SER A 57 69.67 25.16 5.50
C SER A 57 68.96 25.54 4.19
N GLY A 58 68.14 24.65 3.61
CA GLY A 58 67.37 24.88 2.38
C GLY A 58 65.92 25.31 2.61
N SER A 59 65.46 25.44 3.85
CA SER A 59 64.14 26.01 4.16
C SER A 59 64.15 27.54 4.08
N SER A 60 63.08 28.16 3.58
CA SER A 60 62.86 29.61 3.53
C SER A 60 62.69 30.20 4.94
N GLN A 61 63.83 30.36 5.61
CA GLN A 61 63.98 31.00 6.91
C GLN A 61 64.57 32.40 6.70
N ASP A 62 63.81 33.42 7.07
CA ASP A 62 64.30 34.80 7.09
C ASP A 62 64.60 35.20 8.53
N THR A 63 65.85 35.60 8.79
CA THR A 63 66.27 36.13 10.10
C THR A 63 66.44 37.64 10.02
N VAL A 64 65.61 38.37 10.76
CA VAL A 64 65.64 39.83 10.84
C VAL A 64 66.19 40.24 12.20
N TRP A 65 67.23 41.06 12.18
CA TRP A 65 67.83 41.64 13.38
C TRP A 65 67.31 43.06 13.56
N SER A 66 66.79 43.38 14.75
CA SER A 66 66.33 44.73 15.09
C SER A 66 66.95 45.15 16.42
N GLY A 67 67.83 46.15 16.38
CA GLY A 67 68.45 46.75 17.56
C GLY A 67 67.80 48.09 17.86
N GLN A 68 67.18 48.25 19.03
CA GLN A 68 66.53 49.51 19.40
C GLN A 68 67.32 50.31 20.46
N ASN A 69 68.24 49.69 21.21
CA ASN A 69 69.17 50.33 22.16
C ASN A 69 70.46 49.49 22.34
N SER A 70 71.55 50.07 22.85
CA SER A 70 72.87 49.39 23.02
C SER A 70 72.90 48.23 24.03
N SER A 71 71.83 48.02 24.79
CA SER A 71 71.70 46.95 25.80
C SER A 71 70.66 45.87 25.47
N GLU A 72 69.74 46.12 24.51
CA GLU A 72 68.66 45.20 24.17
C GLU A 72 68.58 44.99 22.66
N GLN A 73 68.79 43.74 22.23
CA GLN A 73 68.70 43.34 20.83
C GLN A 73 67.53 42.37 20.64
N PHE A 74 66.81 42.51 19.54
CA PHE A 74 65.72 41.61 19.15
C PHE A 74 66.13 40.81 17.91
N LEU A 75 65.85 39.52 17.98
CA LEU A 75 66.01 38.59 16.87
C LEU A 75 64.63 38.07 16.50
N ALA A 76 64.23 38.26 15.25
CA ALA A 76 63.04 37.66 14.68
C ALA A 76 63.44 36.61 13.62
N SER A 77 62.96 35.39 13.77
CA SER A 77 63.11 34.32 12.78
C SER A 77 61.74 33.97 12.23
N ILE A 78 61.58 34.09 10.92
CA ILE A 78 60.32 33.83 10.20
C ILE A 78 60.50 32.59 9.33
N LEU A 79 59.67 31.57 9.56
CA LEU A 79 59.63 30.35 8.76
C LEU A 79 58.40 30.38 7.84
N GLN A 80 58.64 30.46 6.53
CA GLN A 80 57.58 30.40 5.52
C GLN A 80 57.29 28.94 5.12
N LEU A 81 56.02 28.53 5.21
CA LEU A 81 55.57 27.17 4.91
C LEU A 81 54.44 27.19 3.88
N ASN A 82 54.53 26.31 2.88
CA ASN A 82 53.46 26.06 1.92
C ASN A 82 52.80 24.71 2.27
N LEU A 83 51.56 24.75 2.74
CA LEU A 83 50.85 23.55 3.22
C LEU A 83 50.17 22.84 2.05
N THR A 84 50.95 22.11 1.25
CA THR A 84 50.45 21.47 0.02
C THR A 84 49.99 20.03 0.24
N GLN A 85 50.60 19.34 1.20
CA GLN A 85 50.37 17.93 1.50
C GLN A 85 49.95 17.75 2.95
N ASP A 86 49.27 16.64 3.25
CA ASP A 86 48.90 16.30 4.63
C ASP A 86 50.12 16.07 5.53
N ALA A 87 51.25 15.68 4.93
CA ALA A 87 52.52 15.57 5.63
C ALA A 87 53.09 16.93 6.07
N ASP A 88 52.60 18.06 5.57
CA ASP A 88 53.10 19.40 5.90
C ASP A 88 52.59 19.90 7.26
N PHE A 89 51.46 19.36 7.73
CA PHE A 89 50.91 19.62 9.06
C PHE A 89 51.68 18.84 10.13
N GLY A 90 51.89 19.45 11.30
CA GLY A 90 52.72 18.87 12.36
C GLY A 90 53.09 19.89 13.43
N VAL A 91 54.02 19.52 14.30
CA VAL A 91 54.52 20.38 15.37
C VAL A 91 55.84 21.01 14.95
N PHE A 92 55.85 22.33 14.79
CA PHE A 92 57.04 23.10 14.51
C PHE A 92 57.56 23.71 15.81
N ALA A 93 58.86 23.60 16.06
CA ALA A 93 59.49 24.21 17.23
C ALA A 93 60.69 25.06 16.83
N CYS A 94 60.71 26.29 17.34
CA CYS A 94 61.80 27.24 17.27
C CYS A 94 62.69 27.07 18.50
N TRP A 95 63.98 26.84 18.27
CA TRP A 95 64.99 26.62 19.30
C TRP A 95 66.02 27.74 19.25
N ILE A 96 66.14 28.47 20.37
CA ILE A 96 67.08 29.58 20.53
C ILE A 96 67.80 29.39 21.86
N SER A 97 69.05 28.92 21.78
CA SER A 97 69.88 28.49 22.92
C SER A 97 69.15 27.55 23.88
N ASN A 98 68.64 28.04 25.01
CA ASN A 98 67.93 27.27 26.04
C ASN A 98 66.40 27.50 26.03
N ALA A 99 65.89 28.36 25.15
CA ALA A 99 64.47 28.66 25.06
C ALA A 99 63.85 28.01 23.81
N THR A 100 62.62 27.52 23.96
CA THR A 100 61.87 26.83 22.89
C THR A 100 60.45 27.35 22.80
N ALA A 101 59.99 27.60 21.57
CA ALA A 101 58.61 27.91 21.28
C ALA A 101 58.03 26.93 20.27
N THR A 102 56.78 26.49 20.47
CA THR A 102 56.14 25.49 19.61
C THR A 102 54.88 26.03 18.95
N PHE A 103 54.71 25.70 17.67
CA PHE A 103 53.54 25.96 16.84
C PHE A 103 52.97 24.61 16.38
N THR A 104 51.72 24.30 16.70
CA THR A 104 51.07 23.09 16.20
C THR A 104 50.15 23.45 15.03
N LEU A 105 50.44 22.95 13.84
CA LEU A 105 49.60 23.12 12.67
C LEU A 105 48.63 21.95 12.56
N ARG A 106 47.33 22.24 12.59
CA ARG A 106 46.26 21.25 12.41
C ARG A 106 45.50 21.53 11.12
N ARG A 107 45.09 20.46 10.44
CA ARG A 107 44.25 20.56 9.26
C ARG A 107 42.83 20.94 9.67
N ALA A 108 42.31 22.02 9.11
CA ALA A 108 40.90 22.34 9.19
C ALA A 108 40.13 21.39 8.26
N GLU A 109 39.25 20.56 8.81
CA GLU A 109 38.34 19.73 8.01
C GLU A 109 37.29 20.62 7.34
N ALA A 110 37.31 20.70 6.01
CA ALA A 110 36.23 21.32 5.28
C ALA A 110 34.97 20.45 5.44
N VAL A 111 33.99 20.93 6.21
CA VAL A 111 32.69 20.27 6.35
C VAL A 111 32.02 20.24 4.97
N GLY A 112 32.19 19.14 4.26
CA GLY A 112 31.59 18.95 2.95
C GLY A 112 30.07 18.91 3.10
N HIS A 113 29.36 19.84 2.47
CA HIS A 113 27.89 19.79 2.37
C HIS A 113 27.39 18.62 1.49
N VAL A 114 28.29 17.98 0.73
CA VAL A 114 28.00 16.89 -0.21
C VAL A 114 27.30 15.68 0.44
N PRO A 115 27.82 15.06 1.52
CA PRO A 115 27.13 13.96 2.21
C PRO A 115 25.75 14.35 2.75
N ALA A 116 25.59 15.57 3.26
CA ALA A 116 24.31 16.05 3.76
C ALA A 116 23.28 16.19 2.62
N VAL A 117 23.71 16.72 1.46
CA VAL A 117 22.85 16.83 0.26
C VAL A 117 22.45 15.45 -0.26
N LEU A 118 23.39 14.49 -0.29
CA LEU A 118 23.10 13.13 -0.75
C LEU A 118 22.13 12.40 0.18
N ALA A 119 22.29 12.53 1.50
CA ALA A 119 21.35 12.00 2.48
C ALA A 119 19.94 12.62 2.32
N ALA A 120 19.86 13.94 2.12
CA ALA A 120 18.58 14.61 1.90
C ALA A 120 17.87 14.12 0.62
N LEU A 121 18.61 13.90 -0.47
CA LEU A 121 18.06 13.36 -1.71
C LEU A 121 17.53 11.94 -1.56
N LEU A 122 18.22 11.08 -0.80
CA LEU A 122 17.74 9.72 -0.51
C LEU A 122 16.45 9.72 0.31
N VAL A 123 16.36 10.59 1.33
CA VAL A 123 15.14 10.75 2.12
C VAL A 123 13.99 11.25 1.25
N LEU A 124 14.23 12.23 0.38
CA LEU A 124 13.23 12.72 -0.56
C LEU A 124 12.73 11.62 -1.50
N LEU A 125 13.64 10.82 -2.06
CA LEU A 125 13.30 9.69 -2.93
C LEU A 125 12.43 8.66 -2.20
N LEU A 126 12.77 8.33 -0.96
CA LEU A 126 11.99 7.41 -0.13
C LEU A 126 10.57 7.95 0.13
N LEU A 127 10.44 9.23 0.46
CA LEU A 127 9.13 9.88 0.67
C LEU A 127 8.26 9.84 -0.59
N VAL A 128 8.85 10.11 -1.76
CA VAL A 128 8.13 10.02 -3.04
C VAL A 128 7.67 8.59 -3.31
N LEU A 129 8.53 7.60 -3.09
CA LEU A 129 8.19 6.19 -3.29
C LEU A 129 7.05 5.76 -2.34
N LEU A 130 7.12 6.13 -1.06
CA LEU A 130 6.06 5.89 -0.09
C LEU A 130 4.75 6.58 -0.48
N ALA A 131 4.81 7.82 -0.98
CA ALA A 131 3.63 8.53 -1.45
C ALA A 131 2.99 7.84 -2.67
N VAL A 132 3.79 7.38 -3.63
CA VAL A 132 3.29 6.64 -4.81
C VAL A 132 2.66 5.31 -4.38
N LEU A 133 3.34 4.55 -3.52
CA LEU A 133 2.79 3.32 -2.96
C LEU A 133 1.50 3.58 -2.19
N TYR A 134 1.44 4.63 -1.38
CA TYR A 134 0.23 5.02 -0.67
C TYR A 134 -0.91 5.32 -1.63
N VAL A 135 -0.69 6.14 -2.66
CA VAL A 135 -1.74 6.50 -3.64
C VAL A 135 -2.24 5.26 -4.39
N GLN A 136 -1.35 4.37 -4.83
CA GLN A 136 -1.75 3.17 -5.58
C GLN A 136 -2.36 2.07 -4.70
N CYS A 137 -1.84 1.89 -3.49
CA CYS A 137 -2.25 0.82 -2.60
C CYS A 137 -3.38 1.21 -1.66
N ARG A 138 -3.68 2.50 -1.45
CA ARG A 138 -4.73 2.94 -0.50
C ARG A 138 -6.05 2.21 -0.72
N LEU A 139 -6.60 2.24 -1.93
CA LEU A 139 -7.88 1.60 -2.22
C LEU A 139 -7.81 0.07 -2.06
N ASN A 140 -6.70 -0.55 -2.49
CA ASN A 140 -6.48 -1.99 -2.33
C ASN A 140 -6.37 -2.39 -0.85
N ALA A 141 -5.70 -1.58 -0.04
CA ALA A 141 -5.54 -1.78 1.40
C ALA A 141 -6.88 -1.60 2.14
N LEU A 142 -7.68 -0.59 1.76
CA LEU A 142 -9.03 -0.42 2.29
C LEU A 142 -9.95 -1.60 1.93
N LEU A 143 -9.89 -2.07 0.68
CA LEU A 143 -10.65 -3.25 0.25
C LEU A 143 -10.22 -4.48 1.04
N TRP A 144 -8.92 -4.73 1.15
CA TRP A 144 -8.38 -5.84 1.94
C TRP A 144 -8.79 -5.76 3.42
N TYR A 145 -8.72 -4.57 4.01
CA TYR A 145 -9.14 -4.35 5.40
C TYR A 145 -10.63 -4.65 5.59
N ARG A 146 -11.50 -4.13 4.71
CA ARG A 146 -12.94 -4.39 4.73
C ARG A 146 -13.23 -5.88 4.50
N ASP A 147 -12.56 -6.50 3.55
CA ASP A 147 -12.77 -7.91 3.22
C ASP A 147 -12.24 -8.83 4.34
N ARG A 148 -11.38 -8.35 5.24
CA ARG A 148 -10.87 -9.12 6.39
C ARG A 148 -11.64 -8.88 7.70
N TYR A 149 -12.06 -7.64 7.95
CA TYR A 149 -12.61 -7.18 9.24
C TYR A 149 -14.00 -6.53 9.17
N GLY A 150 -14.53 -6.26 7.98
CA GLY A 150 -15.85 -5.62 7.83
C GLY A 150 -16.98 -6.56 8.23
N GLU A 151 -18.06 -6.01 8.80
CA GLU A 151 -19.26 -6.79 9.13
C GLU A 151 -19.91 -7.38 7.86
N LEU A 152 -20.45 -8.60 8.00
CA LEU A 152 -21.13 -9.31 6.91
C LEU A 152 -22.63 -9.04 7.00
N GLU A 153 -23.12 -8.18 6.11
CA GLU A 153 -24.55 -7.98 5.88
C GLU A 153 -25.09 -9.19 5.09
N MET A 154 -25.29 -10.37 5.71
CA MET A 154 -25.81 -11.56 5.01
C MET A 154 -27.20 -11.99 5.49
N ASN A 155 -27.55 -11.70 6.76
CA ASN A 155 -28.77 -12.15 7.44
C ASN A 155 -29.79 -11.02 7.68
N ASP A 156 -29.84 -10.02 6.80
CA ASP A 156 -30.71 -8.85 6.92
C ASP A 156 -32.08 -9.00 6.25
N GLY A 157 -32.39 -10.19 5.70
CA GLY A 157 -33.64 -10.46 4.97
C GLY A 157 -33.73 -9.77 3.60
N LYS A 158 -32.65 -9.12 3.13
CA LYS A 158 -32.64 -8.42 1.84
C LYS A 158 -32.24 -9.35 0.70
N LEU A 159 -32.95 -9.23 -0.42
CA LEU A 159 -32.80 -10.12 -1.58
C LEU A 159 -31.68 -9.67 -2.54
N TYR A 160 -31.42 -8.37 -2.61
CA TYR A 160 -30.49 -7.77 -3.56
C TYR A 160 -29.45 -6.90 -2.85
N ASP A 161 -28.23 -6.86 -3.39
CA ASP A 161 -27.14 -6.07 -2.82
C ASP A 161 -27.25 -4.59 -3.20
N ALA A 162 -27.75 -4.30 -4.41
CA ALA A 162 -27.98 -2.94 -4.84
C ALA A 162 -29.18 -2.82 -5.78
N TYR A 163 -29.97 -1.78 -5.55
CA TYR A 163 -30.93 -1.24 -6.50
C TYR A 163 -30.19 -0.30 -7.44
N VAL A 164 -30.35 -0.45 -8.75
CA VAL A 164 -29.73 0.45 -9.74
C VAL A 164 -30.81 1.18 -10.51
N SER A 165 -30.84 2.50 -10.35
CA SER A 165 -31.66 3.39 -11.15
C SER A 165 -30.86 3.99 -12.29
N HIS A 166 -31.43 3.97 -13.49
CA HIS A 166 -30.86 4.59 -14.69
C HIS A 166 -31.97 5.19 -15.56
N ALA A 167 -31.61 6.06 -16.52
CA ALA A 167 -32.62 6.62 -17.40
C ALA A 167 -33.01 5.59 -18.48
N ASN A 168 -34.22 5.72 -19.03
CA ASN A 168 -34.65 4.93 -20.18
C ASN A 168 -34.05 5.48 -21.51
N ALA A 169 -32.74 5.73 -21.51
CA ALA A 169 -31.97 6.12 -22.68
C ALA A 169 -31.15 4.92 -23.19
N PRO A 170 -30.96 4.76 -24.51
CA PRO A 170 -30.25 3.61 -25.06
C PRO A 170 -28.80 3.52 -24.56
N ASP A 171 -28.14 4.64 -24.31
CA ASP A 171 -26.75 4.67 -23.86
C ASP A 171 -26.61 4.25 -22.40
N ASP A 172 -27.52 4.70 -21.53
CA ASP A 172 -27.57 4.29 -20.13
C ASP A 172 -27.89 2.79 -20.00
N ARG A 173 -28.84 2.30 -20.80
CA ARG A 173 -29.19 0.87 -20.82
C ARG A 173 -27.99 0.03 -21.24
N LYS A 174 -27.24 0.45 -22.27
CA LYS A 174 -26.00 -0.22 -22.69
C LYS A 174 -24.95 -0.18 -21.58
N PHE A 175 -24.75 0.97 -20.95
CA PHE A 175 -23.79 1.13 -19.84
C PHE A 175 -24.12 0.18 -18.69
N ILE A 176 -25.38 0.13 -18.26
CA ILE A 176 -25.82 -0.77 -17.18
C ILE A 176 -25.66 -2.24 -17.58
N HIS A 177 -26.20 -2.65 -18.72
CA HIS A 177 -26.28 -4.07 -19.09
C HIS A 177 -24.95 -4.66 -19.56
N PHE A 178 -24.09 -3.88 -20.21
CA PHE A 178 -22.82 -4.38 -20.75
C PHE A 178 -21.60 -4.03 -19.90
N ILE A 179 -21.68 -3.02 -19.03
CA ILE A 179 -20.54 -2.58 -18.22
C ILE A 179 -20.79 -2.84 -16.74
N VAL A 180 -21.83 -2.23 -16.14
CA VAL A 180 -22.06 -2.34 -14.69
C VAL A 180 -22.46 -3.74 -14.27
N LYS A 181 -23.48 -4.31 -14.91
CA LYS A 181 -24.02 -5.64 -14.58
C LYS A 181 -22.97 -6.73 -14.69
N PRO A 182 -22.21 -6.88 -15.80
CA PRO A 182 -21.22 -7.96 -15.90
C PRO A 182 -20.05 -7.78 -14.93
N GLN A 183 -19.64 -6.55 -14.61
CA GLN A 183 -18.58 -6.32 -13.63
C GLN A 183 -19.05 -6.68 -12.21
N LEU A 184 -20.21 -6.18 -11.79
CA LEU A 184 -20.70 -6.41 -10.44
C LEU A 184 -21.21 -7.84 -10.24
N GLU A 185 -22.00 -8.39 -11.17
CA GLU A 185 -22.57 -9.73 -11.03
C GLU A 185 -21.57 -10.84 -11.37
N ASN A 186 -20.90 -10.78 -12.53
CA ASN A 186 -20.04 -11.90 -12.97
C ASN A 186 -18.66 -11.90 -12.30
N ARG A 187 -18.04 -10.72 -12.07
CA ARG A 187 -16.70 -10.67 -11.43
C ARG A 187 -16.76 -10.60 -9.92
N HIS A 188 -17.68 -9.80 -9.38
CA HIS A 188 -17.76 -9.57 -7.94
C HIS A 188 -18.90 -10.34 -7.26
N GLY A 189 -19.75 -11.03 -8.01
CA GLY A 189 -20.81 -11.88 -7.48
C GLY A 189 -22.00 -11.12 -6.88
N TYR A 190 -22.14 -9.81 -7.10
CA TYR A 190 -23.27 -9.02 -6.62
C TYR A 190 -24.60 -9.43 -7.27
N LYS A 191 -25.71 -9.30 -6.52
CA LYS A 191 -27.07 -9.44 -7.03
C LYS A 191 -27.64 -8.03 -7.19
N LEU A 192 -27.88 -7.60 -8.42
CA LEU A 192 -28.45 -6.29 -8.70
C LEU A 192 -29.95 -6.40 -8.99
N PHE A 193 -30.71 -5.43 -8.49
CA PHE A 193 -32.06 -5.17 -8.96
C PHE A 193 -31.99 -3.99 -9.93
N LEU A 194 -32.31 -4.25 -11.20
CA LEU A 194 -32.32 -3.24 -12.25
C LEU A 194 -33.78 -2.84 -12.51
N ASP A 195 -34.07 -1.56 -12.38
CA ASP A 195 -35.37 -1.01 -12.75
C ASP A 195 -35.18 0.13 -13.76
N GLU A 196 -35.99 0.11 -14.82
CA GLU A 196 -36.00 1.16 -15.84
C GLU A 196 -36.98 2.30 -15.46
N GLN A 197 -37.70 2.16 -14.35
CA GLN A 197 -38.66 3.15 -13.87
C GLN A 197 -38.00 4.36 -13.21
N ASN A 198 -38.63 5.52 -13.37
CA ASN A 198 -38.22 6.75 -12.69
C ASN A 198 -38.40 6.58 -11.17
N ILE A 199 -37.39 6.98 -10.39
CA ILE A 199 -37.45 6.89 -8.93
C ILE A 199 -38.52 7.81 -8.34
N LEU A 200 -38.62 9.04 -8.85
CA LEU A 200 -39.47 10.08 -8.26
C LEU A 200 -40.40 10.69 -9.32
N PRO A 201 -41.36 9.92 -9.87
CA PRO A 201 -42.40 10.52 -10.70
C PRO A 201 -43.17 11.55 -9.85
N ASN A 202 -43.22 12.81 -10.31
CA ASN A 202 -43.83 13.93 -9.56
C ASN A 202 -43.16 14.23 -8.20
N SER A 203 -41.83 14.04 -8.08
CA SER A 203 -41.03 14.32 -6.88
C SER A 203 -41.38 13.52 -5.61
N GLU A 204 -42.20 12.47 -5.73
CA GLU A 204 -42.50 11.51 -4.67
C GLU A 204 -42.13 10.07 -5.08
N PRO A 205 -41.58 9.25 -4.16
CA PRO A 205 -41.28 7.86 -4.45
C PRO A 205 -42.58 7.04 -4.54
N SER A 206 -42.70 6.21 -5.58
CA SER A 206 -43.82 5.28 -5.70
C SER A 206 -43.76 4.20 -4.61
N ALA A 207 -44.92 3.65 -4.22
CA ALA A 207 -44.97 2.56 -3.24
C ALA A 207 -44.15 1.33 -3.69
N ASP A 208 -44.19 1.03 -4.99
CA ASP A 208 -43.42 -0.06 -5.60
C ASP A 208 -41.91 0.17 -5.49
N LEU A 209 -41.45 1.41 -5.72
CA LEU A 209 -40.05 1.76 -5.52
C LEU A 209 -39.65 1.58 -4.06
N ILE A 210 -40.43 2.10 -3.12
CA ILE A 210 -40.11 1.98 -1.68
C ILE A 210 -39.97 0.50 -1.32
N MET A 211 -40.89 -0.34 -1.79
CA MET A 211 -40.84 -1.79 -1.62
C MET A 211 -39.56 -2.38 -2.24
N ASN A 212 -39.24 -2.05 -3.50
CA ASN A 212 -38.06 -2.60 -4.18
C ASN A 212 -36.74 -2.15 -3.53
N VAL A 213 -36.64 -0.87 -3.13
CA VAL A 213 -35.46 -0.32 -2.45
C VAL A 213 -35.29 -0.92 -1.06
N SER A 214 -36.38 -1.15 -0.32
CA SER A 214 -36.32 -1.81 1.00
C SER A 214 -35.75 -3.24 0.93
N ARG A 215 -35.97 -3.95 -0.19
CA ARG A 215 -35.38 -5.27 -0.48
C ARG A 215 -33.91 -5.22 -0.90
N CYS A 216 -33.33 -4.02 -1.03
CA CYS A 216 -31.96 -3.78 -1.48
C CYS A 216 -31.08 -3.19 -0.36
N ARG A 217 -29.79 -3.55 -0.33
CA ARG A 217 -28.84 -3.03 0.69
C ARG A 217 -28.33 -1.64 0.40
N ARG A 218 -28.15 -1.31 -0.88
CA ARG A 218 -27.65 -0.02 -1.36
C ARG A 218 -28.48 0.48 -2.54
N LEU A 219 -28.49 1.79 -2.73
CA LEU A 219 -29.08 2.46 -3.88
C LEU A 219 -27.97 3.06 -4.75
N ILE A 220 -27.91 2.68 -6.02
CA ILE A 220 -27.05 3.25 -7.05
C ILE A 220 -27.91 4.03 -8.03
N VAL A 221 -27.53 5.28 -8.32
CA VAL A 221 -28.19 6.15 -9.29
C VAL A 221 -27.18 6.55 -10.35
N VAL A 222 -27.45 6.19 -11.61
CA VAL A 222 -26.64 6.61 -12.76
C VAL A 222 -27.17 7.94 -13.29
N LEU A 223 -26.45 9.00 -12.95
CA LEU A 223 -26.82 10.38 -13.22
C LEU A 223 -26.24 10.83 -14.58
N SER A 224 -26.83 10.32 -15.66
CA SER A 224 -26.53 10.72 -17.04
C SER A 224 -27.22 12.05 -17.41
N VAL A 225 -26.93 12.62 -18.59
CA VAL A 225 -27.68 13.79 -19.10
C VAL A 225 -29.19 13.49 -19.18
N ALA A 226 -29.55 12.35 -19.78
CA ALA A 226 -30.95 11.94 -19.92
C ALA A 226 -31.62 11.72 -18.54
N TYR A 227 -30.85 11.32 -17.53
CA TYR A 227 -31.35 11.21 -16.16
C TYR A 227 -31.60 12.58 -15.52
N LEU A 228 -30.72 13.55 -15.78
CA LEU A 228 -30.85 14.92 -15.29
C LEU A 228 -32.02 15.68 -15.95
N GLU A 229 -32.40 15.31 -17.17
CA GLU A 229 -33.57 15.86 -17.87
C GLU A 229 -34.92 15.43 -17.25
N GLN A 230 -34.92 14.43 -16.36
CA GLN A 230 -36.13 14.02 -15.65
C GLN A 230 -36.71 15.17 -14.82
N GLU A 231 -38.04 15.23 -14.75
CA GLU A 231 -38.77 16.37 -14.17
C GLU A 231 -38.36 16.67 -12.71
N TRP A 232 -38.16 15.64 -11.89
CA TRP A 232 -37.73 15.80 -10.50
C TRP A 232 -36.27 16.27 -10.39
N CYS A 233 -35.39 15.90 -11.33
CA CYS A 233 -34.01 16.38 -11.36
C CYS A 233 -33.95 17.86 -11.75
N ASN A 234 -34.78 18.29 -12.71
CA ASN A 234 -34.78 19.67 -13.20
C ASN A 234 -35.49 20.64 -12.24
N SER A 235 -36.63 20.23 -11.66
CA SER A 235 -37.47 21.11 -10.84
C SER A 235 -37.23 21.01 -9.34
N SER A 236 -36.92 19.82 -8.81
CA SER A 236 -37.06 19.50 -7.38
C SER A 236 -35.96 18.57 -6.87
N PHE A 237 -34.73 18.72 -7.37
CA PHE A 237 -33.65 17.77 -7.07
C PHE A 237 -33.30 17.74 -5.58
N ARG A 238 -33.35 18.89 -4.90
CA ARG A 238 -32.99 18.98 -3.49
C ARG A 238 -33.93 18.16 -2.63
N GLU A 239 -35.23 18.32 -2.84
CA GLU A 239 -36.30 17.59 -2.18
C GLU A 239 -36.19 16.09 -2.51
N GLY A 240 -35.95 15.75 -3.77
CA GLY A 240 -35.72 14.38 -4.20
C GLY A 240 -34.50 13.73 -3.55
N LEU A 241 -33.39 14.47 -3.41
CA LEU A 241 -32.19 13.99 -2.73
C LEU A 241 -32.46 13.67 -1.25
N TRP A 242 -33.24 14.51 -0.55
CA TRP A 242 -33.63 14.24 0.83
C TRP A 242 -34.46 12.96 0.94
N ARG A 243 -35.40 12.72 0.02
CA ARG A 243 -36.16 11.47 -0.04
C ARG A 243 -35.27 10.26 -0.31
N LEU A 244 -34.29 10.39 -1.20
CA LEU A 244 -33.33 9.31 -1.46
C LEU A 244 -32.46 8.96 -0.25
N LEU A 245 -32.06 9.98 0.52
CA LEU A 245 -31.32 9.81 1.77
C LEU A 245 -32.17 9.17 2.88
N GLU A 246 -33.49 9.37 2.85
CA GLU A 246 -34.46 8.71 3.74
C GLU A 246 -34.63 7.23 3.37
N LEU A 247 -34.66 6.92 2.07
CA LEU A 247 -34.82 5.55 1.56
C LEU A 247 -33.59 4.66 1.74
N SER A 248 -32.38 5.23 1.56
CA SER A 248 -31.14 4.46 1.60
C SER A 248 -30.06 5.19 2.40
N ARG A 249 -29.39 4.45 3.28
CA ARG A 249 -28.20 4.93 3.98
C ARG A 249 -27.06 5.07 2.96
N LYS A 250 -26.60 6.30 2.71
CA LYS A 250 -25.53 6.65 1.76
C LYS A 250 -25.75 6.13 0.33
N PRO A 251 -26.68 6.72 -0.44
CA PRO A 251 -26.86 6.39 -1.84
C PRO A 251 -25.60 6.74 -2.66
N ILE A 252 -25.37 5.96 -3.71
CA ILE A 252 -24.22 6.05 -4.60
C ILE A 252 -24.67 6.70 -5.91
N PHE A 253 -24.02 7.79 -6.32
CA PHE A 253 -24.29 8.47 -7.58
C PHE A 253 -23.10 8.28 -8.53
N ILE A 254 -23.37 7.83 -9.75
CA ILE A 254 -22.38 7.70 -10.82
C ILE A 254 -22.61 8.80 -11.85
N VAL A 255 -21.59 9.60 -12.14
CA VAL A 255 -21.63 10.70 -13.11
C VAL A 255 -20.56 10.49 -14.18
N PHE A 256 -20.83 10.80 -15.44
CA PHE A 256 -19.85 10.70 -16.52
C PHE A 256 -18.96 11.95 -16.61
N GLU A 257 -17.65 11.76 -16.78
CA GLU A 257 -16.68 12.88 -16.83
C GLU A 257 -16.93 13.85 -17.99
N SER A 258 -17.33 13.34 -19.16
CA SER A 258 -17.70 14.17 -20.32
C SER A 258 -18.83 15.14 -19.98
N GLN A 259 -19.83 14.67 -19.23
CA GLN A 259 -21.01 15.42 -18.83
C GLN A 259 -20.71 16.40 -17.68
N TYR A 260 -19.74 16.04 -16.82
CA TYR A 260 -19.32 16.84 -15.67
C TYR A 260 -18.66 18.17 -16.04
N ARG A 261 -18.03 18.28 -17.23
CA ARG A 261 -17.37 19.52 -17.70
C ARG A 261 -18.30 20.44 -18.49
N GLU A 262 -19.31 19.88 -19.17
CA GLU A 262 -20.19 20.63 -20.07
C GLU A 262 -21.48 21.10 -19.38
N ILE A 263 -21.91 20.44 -18.30
CA ILE A 263 -23.19 20.72 -17.65
C ILE A 263 -22.97 21.09 -16.18
N THR A 264 -22.97 22.39 -15.87
CA THR A 264 -23.10 22.89 -14.49
C THR A 264 -24.54 22.73 -14.00
N HIS A 265 -25.02 21.49 -13.87
CA HIS A 265 -26.34 21.22 -13.33
C HIS A 265 -26.37 21.46 -11.80
N PRO A 266 -27.40 22.13 -11.24
CA PRO A 266 -27.51 22.36 -9.79
C PRO A 266 -27.54 21.06 -8.97
N ALA A 267 -27.96 19.95 -9.56
CA ALA A 267 -27.90 18.64 -8.92
C ALA A 267 -26.47 18.23 -8.51
N ILE A 268 -25.50 18.46 -9.40
CA ILE A 268 -24.11 18.05 -9.16
C ILE A 268 -23.50 18.92 -8.06
N THR A 269 -23.81 20.23 -8.02
CA THR A 269 -23.33 21.11 -6.95
C THR A 269 -23.90 20.72 -5.59
N LEU A 270 -25.18 20.34 -5.52
CA LEU A 270 -25.80 19.82 -4.31
C LEU A 270 -25.18 18.49 -3.85
N LEU A 271 -24.93 17.55 -4.75
CA LEU A 271 -24.22 16.30 -4.41
C LEU A 271 -22.81 16.57 -3.88
N LYS A 272 -22.11 17.58 -4.41
CA LYS A 272 -20.81 18.01 -3.89
C LYS A 272 -20.90 18.67 -2.51
N GLN A 273 -21.99 19.34 -2.20
CA GLN A 273 -22.21 19.92 -0.88
C GLN A 273 -22.48 18.83 0.16
N HIS A 274 -23.17 17.76 -0.22
CA HIS A 274 -23.55 16.66 0.66
C HIS A 274 -22.63 15.42 0.58
N ARG A 275 -21.34 15.59 0.26
CA ARG A 275 -20.37 14.47 0.08
C ARG A 275 -20.21 13.52 1.29
N SER A 276 -20.56 13.96 2.50
CA SER A 276 -20.52 13.11 3.70
C SER A 276 -21.69 12.13 3.76
N ALA A 277 -22.82 12.50 3.15
CA ALA A 277 -24.06 11.73 3.15
C ALA A 277 -24.25 10.89 1.88
N VAL A 278 -23.56 11.22 0.78
CA VAL A 278 -23.65 10.50 -0.51
C VAL A 278 -22.28 10.09 -1.01
N THR A 279 -22.22 9.00 -1.78
CA THR A 279 -21.00 8.60 -2.49
C THR A 279 -21.10 9.05 -3.94
N LEU A 280 -20.25 9.98 -4.36
CA LEU A 280 -20.21 10.48 -5.75
C LEU A 280 -19.01 9.87 -6.49
N LEU A 281 -19.28 9.05 -7.49
CA LEU A 281 -18.27 8.39 -8.34
C LEU A 281 -18.29 8.98 -9.74
N VAL A 282 -17.11 9.24 -10.29
CA VAL A 282 -16.96 9.80 -11.65
C VAL A 282 -16.45 8.72 -12.60
N TRP A 283 -17.24 8.43 -13.63
CA TRP A 283 -16.88 7.54 -14.72
C TRP A 283 -15.96 8.26 -15.72
N ARG A 284 -14.75 7.74 -15.91
CA ARG A 284 -13.69 8.30 -16.77
C ARG A 284 -13.27 7.30 -17.84
N ALA A 285 -12.48 7.73 -18.82
CA ALA A 285 -11.91 6.83 -19.83
C ALA A 285 -11.12 5.66 -19.20
N GLY A 286 -10.37 5.93 -18.12
CA GLY A 286 -9.65 4.89 -17.35
C GLY A 286 -10.54 3.90 -16.61
N SER A 287 -11.82 4.24 -16.37
CA SER A 287 -12.79 3.39 -15.65
C SER A 287 -13.20 2.15 -16.43
N MET A 288 -12.95 2.09 -17.75
CA MET A 288 -13.17 0.91 -18.58
C MET A 288 -12.37 -0.31 -18.10
N THR A 289 -11.23 -0.08 -17.45
CA THR A 289 -10.44 -1.18 -16.88
C THR A 289 -11.10 -1.70 -15.59
N PRO A 290 -11.30 -3.03 -15.44
CA PRO A 290 -11.92 -3.62 -14.24
C PRO A 290 -11.17 -3.32 -12.93
N SER A 291 -9.86 -3.10 -13.01
CA SER A 291 -8.99 -2.80 -11.87
C SER A 291 -8.85 -1.30 -11.57
N SER A 292 -9.65 -0.45 -12.23
CA SER A 292 -9.61 0.99 -12.02
C SER A 292 -10.06 1.39 -10.62
N ASP A 293 -9.65 2.57 -10.18
CA ASP A 293 -10.01 3.12 -8.88
C ASP A 293 -11.53 3.33 -8.74
N PHE A 294 -12.22 3.60 -9.86
CA PHE A 294 -13.68 3.67 -9.90
C PHE A 294 -14.34 2.39 -9.37
N TRP A 295 -13.94 1.21 -9.86
CA TRP A 295 -14.54 -0.04 -9.42
C TRP A 295 -14.18 -0.38 -7.99
N LYS A 296 -12.96 -0.02 -7.54
CA LYS A 296 -12.55 -0.21 -6.15
C LYS A 296 -13.39 0.66 -5.21
N GLU A 297 -13.60 1.93 -5.54
CA GLU A 297 -14.45 2.84 -4.76
C GLU A 297 -15.93 2.40 -4.77
N LEU A 298 -16.44 1.96 -5.93
CA LEU A 298 -17.79 1.40 -6.02
C LEU A 298 -17.95 0.15 -5.16
N CYS A 299 -16.99 -0.77 -5.24
CA CYS A 299 -16.98 -1.96 -4.40
C CYS A 299 -16.93 -1.58 -2.92
N LEU A 300 -16.12 -0.62 -2.51
CA LEU A 300 -16.04 -0.15 -1.12
C LEU A 300 -17.37 0.43 -0.60
N ALA A 301 -18.17 1.05 -1.46
CA ALA A 301 -19.48 1.59 -1.10
C ALA A 301 -20.59 0.52 -1.05
N LEU A 302 -20.38 -0.61 -1.75
CA LEU A 302 -21.27 -1.77 -1.74
C LEU A 302 -21.07 -2.64 -0.48
N PRO A 303 -22.08 -3.47 -0.12
CA PRO A 303 -21.97 -4.38 1.02
C PRO A 303 -20.81 -5.37 0.81
N ARG A 304 -20.19 -5.83 1.90
CA ARG A 304 -19.11 -6.81 1.84
C ARG A 304 -19.65 -8.14 1.29
N LYS A 305 -18.94 -8.73 0.33
CA LYS A 305 -19.18 -10.11 -0.12
C LYS A 305 -18.13 -11.06 0.39
N VAL A 306 -18.56 -12.27 0.74
CA VAL A 306 -17.67 -13.42 0.88
C VAL A 306 -17.55 -14.06 -0.49
N SER A 307 -16.41 -13.88 -1.15
CA SER A 307 -16.04 -14.68 -2.31
C SER A 307 -15.44 -16.00 -1.82
N PHE A 308 -16.18 -17.09 -2.00
CA PHE A 308 -15.62 -18.43 -1.81
C PHE A 308 -14.79 -18.78 -3.06
N PRO A 309 -13.53 -19.23 -2.94
CA PRO A 309 -12.76 -19.70 -4.08
C PRO A 309 -13.52 -20.84 -4.77
N ALA A 310 -13.71 -20.73 -6.09
CA ALA A 310 -14.54 -21.61 -6.93
C ALA A 310 -14.05 -23.08 -7.06
N GLY A 311 -13.32 -23.61 -6.08
CA GLY A 311 -12.78 -24.98 -6.07
C GLY A 311 -13.04 -25.76 -4.77
N ARG A 312 -13.75 -25.19 -3.79
CA ARG A 312 -14.21 -25.93 -2.61
C ARG A 312 -15.73 -25.94 -2.65
N SER A 313 -16.30 -27.15 -2.74
CA SER A 313 -17.74 -27.51 -2.75
C SER A 313 -18.71 -26.36 -2.45
N MET A 314 -19.73 -26.18 -3.30
CA MET A 314 -20.93 -25.38 -3.00
C MET A 314 -21.63 -25.94 -1.75
N GLY A 315 -21.10 -25.62 -0.58
CA GLY A 315 -21.82 -25.64 0.68
C GLY A 315 -22.40 -24.25 0.91
N ASP A 316 -23.63 -24.19 1.43
CA ASP A 316 -24.32 -22.95 1.76
C ASP A 316 -23.41 -22.07 2.66
N PRO A 317 -23.15 -20.80 2.32
CA PRO A 317 -22.26 -19.90 3.08
C PRO A 317 -22.56 -19.83 4.59
N GLN A 318 -23.79 -20.17 5.00
CA GLN A 318 -24.23 -20.23 6.39
C GLN A 318 -23.53 -21.36 7.19
N THR A 319 -23.22 -22.49 6.56
CA THR A 319 -22.60 -23.66 7.23
C THR A 319 -21.14 -23.46 7.59
N GLN A 320 -20.38 -22.73 6.76
CA GLN A 320 -18.93 -22.61 6.93
C GLN A 320 -18.50 -21.51 7.91
N LEU A 321 -19.32 -20.46 8.10
CA LEU A 321 -18.98 -19.32 8.97
C LEU A 321 -19.57 -19.44 10.38
N GLN A 322 -20.73 -20.09 10.51
CA GLN A 322 -21.41 -20.24 11.80
C GLN A 322 -21.09 -21.58 12.48
N GLU A 323 -20.22 -22.41 11.86
CA GLU A 323 -20.03 -23.82 12.23
C GLU A 323 -21.37 -24.57 12.38
N ASP A 324 -22.35 -24.25 11.52
CA ASP A 324 -23.66 -24.90 11.56
C ASP A 324 -23.51 -26.34 11.04
N LYS A 325 -23.51 -27.28 11.98
CA LYS A 325 -23.35 -28.71 11.73
C LYS A 325 -24.66 -29.40 11.36
N ASP A 326 -25.66 -28.67 10.88
CA ASP A 326 -26.91 -29.30 10.47
C ASP A 326 -26.66 -30.25 9.27
N PRO A 327 -26.86 -31.58 9.43
CA PRO A 327 -26.51 -32.56 8.40
C PRO A 327 -27.35 -32.45 7.12
N MET A 328 -28.44 -31.67 7.12
CA MET A 328 -29.16 -31.31 5.89
C MET A 328 -28.47 -30.21 5.06
N LEU A 329 -27.65 -29.37 5.68
CA LEU A 329 -26.97 -28.25 5.02
C LEU A 329 -25.54 -28.62 4.60
N ILE A 330 -24.94 -29.62 5.26
CA ILE A 330 -23.71 -30.26 4.83
C ILE A 330 -24.11 -31.34 3.82
N LEU A 331 -24.01 -31.11 2.51
CA LEU A 331 -24.08 -32.21 1.54
C LEU A 331 -22.74 -32.95 1.51
N PRO A 332 -22.60 -34.16 2.10
CA PRO A 332 -21.48 -35.03 1.77
C PRO A 332 -21.65 -35.51 0.32
N SER A 333 -20.56 -35.41 -0.45
CA SER A 333 -20.45 -35.84 -1.86
C SER A 333 -20.93 -37.27 -2.12
N SER A 334 -21.04 -38.11 -1.10
CA SER A 334 -21.46 -39.51 -1.22
C SER A 334 -22.95 -39.70 -1.48
N TYR A 335 -23.79 -38.68 -1.31
CA TYR A 335 -25.24 -38.81 -1.57
C TYR A 335 -25.59 -38.73 -3.07
N LEU A 336 -24.73 -38.11 -3.89
CA LEU A 336 -24.92 -38.00 -5.34
C LEU A 336 -24.39 -39.22 -6.12
N ASP A 337 -23.67 -40.11 -5.46
CA ASP A 337 -23.11 -41.34 -6.07
C ASP A 337 -23.98 -42.59 -5.83
N SER A 338 -25.18 -42.42 -5.29
CA SER A 338 -26.18 -43.49 -5.29
C SER A 338 -26.83 -43.58 -6.68
N ALA A 339 -26.09 -44.16 -7.63
CA ALA A 339 -26.67 -44.74 -8.82
C ALA A 339 -27.76 -45.73 -8.37
N GLY A 340 -28.96 -45.59 -8.95
CA GLY A 340 -30.15 -46.29 -8.50
C GLY A 340 -29.95 -47.80 -8.37
N ASP A 341 -30.16 -48.31 -7.16
CA ASP A 341 -30.50 -49.71 -6.97
C ASP A 341 -31.86 -49.94 -7.64
N LEU A 342 -31.82 -50.63 -8.77
CA LEU A 342 -32.99 -51.16 -9.44
C LEU A 342 -33.59 -52.24 -8.53
N ASP A 343 -34.69 -51.93 -7.88
CA ASP A 343 -35.57 -52.90 -7.24
C ASP A 343 -36.12 -53.84 -8.33
N PRO A 344 -35.88 -55.17 -8.27
CA PRO A 344 -36.23 -56.07 -9.36
C PRO A 344 -37.62 -56.67 -9.18
N ASP A 345 -38.64 -55.90 -8.77
CA ASP A 345 -40.05 -56.31 -8.83
C ASP A 345 -40.99 -55.10 -8.65
N GLY A 346 -41.44 -54.50 -9.75
CA GLY A 346 -42.33 -53.33 -9.72
C GLY A 346 -42.91 -52.99 -11.08
N ASP A 347 -43.98 -53.71 -11.41
CA ASP A 347 -44.71 -53.73 -12.67
C ASP A 347 -45.46 -52.42 -13.02
N LEU A 348 -45.67 -52.24 -14.34
CA LEU A 348 -46.62 -51.36 -15.04
C LEU A 348 -46.48 -49.82 -14.97
N GLY A 349 -46.06 -49.24 -16.10
CA GLY A 349 -46.94 -48.29 -16.77
C GLY A 349 -46.36 -46.94 -17.20
N THR A 350 -46.27 -46.80 -18.53
CA THR A 350 -46.57 -45.57 -19.29
C THR A 350 -45.47 -44.51 -19.45
N GLY A 351 -45.09 -44.28 -20.72
CA GLY A 351 -45.14 -42.90 -21.26
C GLY A 351 -43.83 -42.22 -21.67
N LEU A 352 -43.36 -42.53 -22.87
CA LEU A 352 -43.01 -41.59 -23.96
C LEU A 352 -41.94 -40.46 -23.78
N ARG A 353 -41.02 -40.52 -24.76
CA ARG A 353 -40.34 -39.45 -25.53
C ARG A 353 -39.05 -38.83 -24.96
N GLY A 354 -37.95 -39.14 -25.65
CA GLY A 354 -36.66 -38.46 -25.52
C GLY A 354 -36.40 -37.33 -26.51
N ARG A 355 -35.15 -36.84 -26.49
CA ARG A 355 -34.34 -36.27 -27.60
C ARG A 355 -32.90 -36.07 -27.06
N ILE A 356 -31.93 -36.89 -27.50
CA ILE A 356 -30.92 -36.63 -28.55
C ILE A 356 -30.04 -35.39 -28.30
N PHE A 357 -28.77 -35.63 -27.97
CA PHE A 357 -27.63 -34.95 -28.59
C PHE A 357 -26.61 -36.01 -29.02
N GLY A 358 -26.35 -36.07 -30.33
CA GLY A 358 -25.40 -36.99 -30.92
C GLY A 358 -23.97 -36.49 -30.84
N SER A 359 -23.04 -37.43 -30.69
CA SER A 359 -21.64 -37.30 -31.08
C SER A 359 -21.23 -38.54 -31.89
N PRO A 360 -20.45 -38.41 -32.98
CA PRO A 360 -20.13 -39.53 -33.86
C PRO A 360 -19.00 -40.43 -33.31
N PRO A 361 -18.95 -41.73 -33.72
CA PRO A 361 -18.08 -42.76 -33.16
C PRO A 361 -16.66 -42.83 -33.78
N PRO A 362 -15.71 -43.55 -33.13
CA PRO A 362 -14.32 -43.72 -33.59
C PRO A 362 -14.18 -44.73 -34.76
N PRO A 363 -13.05 -44.71 -35.51
CA PRO A 363 -12.90 -45.53 -36.71
C PRO A 363 -12.47 -46.97 -36.41
N ARG A 364 -12.81 -47.92 -37.29
CA ARG A 364 -12.28 -49.30 -37.34
C ARG A 364 -11.96 -49.74 -38.77
N LEU A 365 -10.82 -50.43 -38.92
CA LEU A 365 -10.41 -51.55 -39.82
C LEU A 365 -8.90 -51.39 -40.16
N GLY A 366 -8.02 -52.40 -40.20
CA GLY A 366 -8.17 -53.86 -40.21
C GLY A 366 -6.87 -54.61 -39.80
N GLY A 367 -6.95 -55.96 -39.72
CA GLY A 367 -5.91 -56.88 -39.20
C GLY A 367 -4.79 -57.26 -40.20
N PRO A 368 -4.14 -58.46 -40.16
CA PRO A 368 -4.22 -59.59 -39.21
C PRO A 368 -2.84 -60.12 -38.70
N GLY A 369 -2.82 -61.01 -37.69
CA GLY A 369 -1.64 -61.82 -37.33
C GLY A 369 -1.74 -62.56 -35.97
N LEU A 370 -2.18 -63.83 -35.98
CA LEU A 370 -2.00 -64.84 -34.90
C LEU A 370 -0.55 -65.39 -34.92
N PRO A 371 -0.05 -66.26 -33.99
CA PRO A 371 -0.69 -66.99 -32.86
C PRO A 371 0.07 -66.81 -31.51
N ARG A 372 -0.36 -67.27 -30.31
CA ARG A 372 -0.58 -68.66 -29.84
C ARG A 372 -0.95 -68.64 -28.33
N ALA A 373 -1.81 -69.56 -27.90
CA ALA A 373 -2.33 -69.81 -26.53
C ALA A 373 -1.26 -70.37 -25.54
N PRO A 374 -1.55 -70.79 -24.27
CA PRO A 374 -2.84 -70.91 -23.54
C PRO A 374 -2.84 -70.54 -22.03
N ALA A 375 -3.99 -70.86 -21.42
CA ALA A 375 -4.53 -70.64 -20.08
C ALA A 375 -3.78 -71.24 -18.87
N SER A 376 -4.05 -70.66 -17.69
CA SER A 376 -4.32 -71.28 -16.37
C SER A 376 -4.39 -70.12 -15.35
N GLY A 377 -5.36 -69.98 -14.45
CA GLY A 377 -5.99 -70.97 -13.59
C GLY A 377 -5.47 -70.75 -12.16
N GLY A 378 -6.26 -70.08 -11.32
CA GLY A 378 -5.95 -69.80 -9.93
C GLY A 378 -7.15 -69.21 -9.20
N MET A 379 -7.88 -70.09 -8.52
CA MET A 379 -9.09 -69.89 -7.74
C MET A 379 -8.72 -69.92 -6.26
N GLU A 380 -9.25 -69.02 -5.45
CA GLU A 380 -9.48 -69.17 -3.99
C GLU A 380 -10.29 -67.92 -3.55
N GLU A 381 -11.61 -68.03 -3.48
CA GLU A 381 -12.44 -68.47 -2.34
C GLU A 381 -12.73 -67.38 -1.28
N ALA A 382 -14.02 -67.34 -0.95
CA ALA A 382 -14.75 -66.34 -0.19
C ALA A 382 -14.33 -66.21 1.28
N GLN A 383 -14.52 -65.01 1.83
CA GLN A 383 -14.97 -64.85 3.21
C GLN A 383 -15.95 -63.67 3.33
N LEU A 384 -17.19 -64.02 3.71
CA LEU A 384 -18.24 -63.09 4.16
C LEU A 384 -17.72 -62.23 5.32
N ARG A 385 -18.04 -60.93 5.31
CA ARG A 385 -18.05 -60.13 6.54
C ARG A 385 -19.20 -59.12 6.53
N ASP A 386 -20.13 -59.40 7.43
CA ASP A 386 -21.15 -58.58 8.09
C ASP A 386 -21.48 -57.17 7.56
N GLY A 387 -22.77 -56.97 7.29
CA GLY A 387 -23.37 -55.67 7.02
C GLY A 387 -23.40 -54.81 8.29
N GLN A 388 -22.67 -53.69 8.24
CA GLN A 388 -22.68 -52.70 9.30
C GLN A 388 -23.63 -51.56 8.90
N ARG A 389 -24.87 -51.59 9.41
CA ARG A 389 -25.78 -50.44 9.43
C ARG A 389 -25.13 -49.35 10.29
N SER A 390 -24.81 -48.19 9.70
CA SER A 390 -24.32 -47.04 10.46
C SER A 390 -25.43 -46.48 11.34
N GLU A 391 -25.33 -46.69 12.65
CA GLU A 391 -26.14 -45.97 13.65
C GLU A 391 -25.89 -44.46 13.51
N LEU A 392 -26.98 -43.71 13.31
CA LEU A 392 -26.95 -42.25 13.33
C LEU A 392 -26.82 -41.78 14.78
N ASP A 393 -25.72 -41.12 15.10
CA ASP A 393 -25.48 -40.52 16.41
C ASP A 393 -26.36 -39.27 16.59
N VAL A 394 -27.31 -39.34 17.51
CA VAL A 394 -28.35 -38.31 17.77
C VAL A 394 -27.89 -37.31 18.85
N SER A 395 -26.65 -37.44 19.33
CA SER A 395 -26.14 -36.68 20.49
C SER A 395 -25.91 -35.19 20.21
N ASP A 396 -25.87 -34.76 18.94
CA ASP A 396 -25.57 -33.36 18.55
C ASP A 396 -26.84 -32.50 18.32
N LEU A 397 -28.03 -33.03 18.60
CA LEU A 397 -29.28 -32.26 18.45
C LEU A 397 -29.37 -31.04 19.39
N GLY A 398 -28.57 -31.01 20.46
CA GLY A 398 -28.57 -29.93 21.47
C GLY A 398 -27.70 -28.72 21.13
N SER A 399 -26.81 -28.80 20.13
CA SER A 399 -25.91 -27.70 19.74
C SER A 399 -26.47 -26.81 18.63
N ARG A 400 -27.68 -27.12 18.14
CA ARG A 400 -28.32 -26.47 17.00
C ARG A 400 -28.78 -25.05 17.34
N ASN A 401 -28.26 -24.07 16.58
CA ASN A 401 -28.72 -22.69 16.66
C ASN A 401 -29.97 -22.49 15.80
N TYR A 402 -31.14 -22.68 16.39
CA TYR A 402 -32.43 -22.45 15.72
C TYR A 402 -32.78 -20.96 15.49
N GLY A 403 -31.94 -20.03 15.96
CA GLY A 403 -32.14 -18.59 15.74
C GLY A 403 -31.89 -18.14 14.29
N ALA A 404 -31.28 -18.98 13.45
CA ALA A 404 -30.87 -18.63 12.09
C ALA A 404 -31.87 -19.09 11.00
N ARG A 405 -33.08 -19.51 11.36
CA ARG A 405 -34.00 -20.22 10.48
C ARG A 405 -35.40 -19.59 10.48
N THR A 406 -35.54 -18.42 9.85
CA THR A 406 -36.86 -17.79 9.62
C THR A 406 -37.41 -18.04 8.22
N ASP A 407 -36.68 -18.79 7.40
CA ASP A 407 -36.83 -18.77 5.95
C ASP A 407 -37.95 -19.71 5.45
N PHE A 408 -38.57 -20.49 6.35
CA PHE A 408 -39.54 -21.52 5.95
C PHE A 408 -40.87 -21.55 6.74
N TYR A 409 -41.05 -20.72 7.76
CA TYR A 409 -42.36 -20.58 8.41
C TYR A 409 -42.60 -19.11 8.77
N CYS A 410 -43.35 -18.40 7.93
CA CYS A 410 -44.09 -17.24 8.39
C CYS A 410 -45.25 -17.77 9.24
N LEU A 411 -44.99 -18.03 10.52
CA LEU A 411 -46.08 -18.21 11.48
C LEU A 411 -46.67 -16.83 11.71
N VAL A 412 -47.92 -16.67 11.24
CA VAL A 412 -48.79 -15.58 11.66
C VAL A 412 -48.79 -15.58 13.18
N THR A 413 -48.25 -14.51 13.77
CA THR A 413 -48.37 -14.28 15.21
C THR A 413 -49.83 -13.96 15.53
N GLU A 414 -50.36 -14.50 16.63
CA GLU A 414 -51.75 -14.31 17.08
C GLU A 414 -52.13 -12.83 17.37
N ASP A 415 -51.20 -11.88 17.21
CA ASP A 415 -51.45 -10.45 17.33
C ASP A 415 -52.08 -9.80 16.07
N ASP A 416 -52.28 -10.55 14.97
CA ASP A 416 -52.91 -10.08 13.73
C ASP A 416 -54.24 -10.81 13.36
N ILE A 417 -55.04 -11.24 14.35
CA ILE A 417 -56.44 -11.67 14.14
C ILE A 417 -57.43 -10.69 14.75
#